data_AF-A0A2T1FYP9-F1
#
_entry.id   AF-A0A2T1FYP9-F1
#
_cell.length_a   1.000
_cell.length_b   1.000
_cell.length_c   1.000
_cell.angle_alpha   90.00
_cell.angle_beta   90.00
_cell.angle_gamma   90.00
#
_symmetry.space_group_name_H-M   'P 1'
#
loop_
_entity.id
_entity.type
_entity.pdbx_description
1 polymer ?
#
loop_
_entity_poly.entity_id
_entity_poly.type
_entity_poly.pdbx_seq_one_letter_code
_entity_poly.pdbx_strand_id
1 'polypeptide(L)'
;MTKFPHDQFAKEYLQELLSPLGEVETSKNVTAEVREIDVWFQPTSFEGEYVQSLGLLGKMAATAAIIEPFRNPVTAEGIFSCVVKLLNSRAKLGRRANLEEQRLDERQLPMLWILTPTASEALLNSLGFRTAEESEGWGRGVYFLSEAWRVGLIAIHQLPKTPETMWLRMLGRGRVQQGAIAELTAFPIDASIRANALQLLYILQENLQANTPTNPAGDDEDQELVMAIVPLFQQKLQEAREQGLVQGIVQGLEQGRGQGIEQGIEQGREQGQRLILESLLQVRFGDLDPVTLAFVRPISALPTAEFTMLLVQLSVLPIAQTDRQPVQNVLAASILNNRFSESGQEERPVTLIPNLLSLSPENLSLLLSELPQLSLENLMARLSDRST
;
A
#
# COMPACT_ATOMS: atom_id res chain seq x y z
N MET A 1 -28.31 -2.24 8.54
CA MET A 1 -28.65 -3.66 8.71
C MET A 1 -29.13 -4.19 7.36
N THR A 2 -28.21 -4.77 6.59
CA THR A 2 -28.45 -5.33 5.25
C THR A 2 -29.30 -6.59 5.39
N LYS A 3 -30.52 -6.58 4.83
CA LYS A 3 -31.51 -7.65 4.99
C LYS A 3 -31.11 -8.98 4.31
N PHE A 4 -30.09 -9.01 3.44
CA PHE A 4 -29.66 -10.22 2.72
C PHE A 4 -28.14 -10.18 2.40
N PRO A 5 -27.26 -10.74 3.25
CA PRO A 5 -25.80 -10.70 3.05
C PRO A 5 -25.31 -11.27 1.71
N HIS A 6 -25.92 -12.37 1.26
CA HIS A 6 -25.56 -13.01 -0.02
C HIS A 6 -25.93 -12.17 -1.24
N ASP A 7 -27.07 -11.47 -1.19
CA ASP A 7 -27.51 -10.57 -2.28
C ASP A 7 -26.54 -9.39 -2.42
N GLN A 8 -26.20 -8.77 -1.28
CA GLN A 8 -25.24 -7.68 -1.24
C GLN A 8 -23.86 -8.13 -1.76
N PHE A 9 -23.38 -9.29 -1.30
CA PHE A 9 -22.13 -9.86 -1.78
C PHE A 9 -22.14 -10.07 -3.29
N ALA A 10 -23.19 -10.66 -3.86
CA ALA A 10 -23.26 -10.90 -5.30
C ALA A 10 -23.17 -9.60 -6.12
N LYS A 11 -23.82 -8.53 -5.66
CA LYS A 11 -23.82 -7.21 -6.31
C LYS A 11 -22.43 -6.57 -6.26
N GLU A 12 -21.84 -6.46 -5.07
CA GLU A 12 -20.50 -5.88 -4.89
C GLU A 12 -19.43 -6.70 -5.62
N TYR A 13 -19.55 -8.03 -5.60
CA TYR A 13 -18.64 -8.95 -6.27
C TYR A 13 -18.67 -8.82 -7.79
N LEU A 14 -19.85 -8.82 -8.39
CA LEU A 14 -19.98 -8.61 -9.83
C LEU A 14 -19.55 -7.19 -10.22
N GLN A 15 -19.82 -6.18 -9.38
CA GLN A 15 -19.37 -4.81 -9.63
C GLN A 15 -17.85 -4.71 -9.67
N GLU A 16 -17.14 -5.25 -8.67
CA GLU A 16 -15.67 -5.22 -8.64
C GLU A 16 -15.04 -5.95 -9.82
N LEU A 17 -15.58 -7.11 -10.23
CA LEU A 17 -15.05 -7.88 -11.36
C LEU A 17 -15.33 -7.24 -12.72
N LEU A 18 -16.46 -6.56 -12.87
CA LEU A 18 -16.87 -6.00 -14.17
C LEU A 18 -16.44 -4.54 -14.38
N SER A 19 -16.16 -3.79 -13.31
CA SER A 19 -15.77 -2.36 -13.40
C SER A 19 -14.57 -2.11 -14.32
N PRO A 20 -13.54 -2.98 -14.40
CA PRO A 20 -12.44 -2.79 -15.34
C PRO A 20 -12.83 -2.97 -16.82
N LEU A 21 -13.96 -3.65 -17.10
CA LEU A 21 -14.45 -3.90 -18.46
C LEU A 21 -15.45 -2.84 -18.96
N GLY A 22 -16.05 -2.07 -18.05
CA GLY A 22 -17.13 -1.17 -18.41
C GLY A 22 -17.83 -0.52 -17.23
N GLU A 23 -18.88 0.22 -17.55
CA GLU A 23 -19.73 0.86 -16.55
C GLU A 23 -20.64 -0.18 -15.89
N VAL A 24 -20.65 -0.21 -14.56
CA VAL A 24 -21.52 -1.08 -13.76
C VAL A 24 -22.41 -0.23 -12.87
N GLU A 25 -23.72 -0.52 -12.87
CA GLU A 25 -24.70 0.06 -11.95
C GLU A 25 -25.42 -1.06 -11.19
N THR A 26 -25.40 -1.00 -9.85
CA THR A 26 -26.14 -1.93 -8.99
C THR A 26 -27.47 -1.32 -8.54
N SER A 27 -28.50 -2.15 -8.32
CA SER A 27 -29.86 -1.71 -7.93
C SER A 27 -30.45 -0.63 -8.85
N LYS A 28 -30.34 -0.82 -10.17
CA LYS A 28 -30.77 0.15 -11.18
C LYS A 28 -32.28 0.14 -11.40
N ASN A 29 -32.93 1.29 -11.25
CA ASN A 29 -34.37 1.46 -11.44
C ASN A 29 -34.81 1.50 -12.91
N VAL A 30 -35.83 0.71 -13.26
CA VAL A 30 -36.26 0.53 -14.66
C VAL A 30 -37.63 1.15 -14.99
N THR A 31 -38.56 1.27 -14.02
CA THR A 31 -39.95 1.74 -14.23
C THR A 31 -40.51 2.56 -13.06
N ALA A 32 -41.71 3.17 -13.27
CA ALA A 32 -42.43 3.98 -12.28
C ALA A 32 -43.02 3.17 -11.11
N GLU A 33 -43.44 1.92 -11.35
CA GLU A 33 -43.45 0.90 -10.30
C GLU A 33 -41.99 0.49 -10.13
N VAL A 34 -41.36 0.89 -9.02
CA VAL A 34 -39.90 0.76 -8.80
C VAL A 34 -39.51 -0.72 -8.81
N ARG A 35 -39.00 -1.19 -9.95
CA ARG A 35 -38.33 -2.49 -10.10
C ARG A 35 -36.85 -2.25 -10.31
N GLU A 36 -36.02 -2.93 -9.52
CA GLU A 36 -34.56 -2.83 -9.55
C GLU A 36 -33.94 -3.97 -10.34
N ILE A 37 -32.98 -3.64 -11.21
CA ILE A 37 -32.01 -4.59 -11.76
C ILE A 37 -30.87 -4.73 -10.77
N ASP A 38 -30.49 -5.97 -10.45
CA ASP A 38 -29.43 -6.21 -9.46
C ASP A 38 -28.07 -5.71 -9.96
N VAL A 39 -27.68 -6.06 -11.19
CA VAL A 39 -26.47 -5.56 -11.84
C VAL A 39 -26.76 -5.23 -13.31
N TRP A 40 -26.57 -3.97 -13.68
CA TRP A 40 -26.52 -3.50 -15.05
C TRP A 40 -25.07 -3.26 -15.45
N PHE A 41 -24.66 -3.81 -16.59
CA PHE A 41 -23.32 -3.66 -17.13
C PHE A 41 -23.34 -3.15 -18.56
N GLN A 42 -22.47 -2.20 -18.87
CA GLN A 42 -22.24 -1.67 -20.21
C GLN A 42 -20.73 -1.71 -20.54
N PRO A 43 -20.29 -2.55 -21.49
CA PRO A 43 -18.88 -2.65 -21.83
C PRO A 43 -18.36 -1.36 -22.47
N THR A 44 -17.17 -0.93 -22.06
CA THR A 44 -16.43 0.19 -22.68
C THR A 44 -15.13 -0.30 -23.33
N SER A 45 -14.52 -1.37 -22.80
CA SER A 45 -13.38 -2.05 -23.39
C SER A 45 -13.55 -3.56 -23.25
N PHE A 46 -13.35 -4.30 -24.34
CA PHE A 46 -13.58 -5.75 -24.38
C PHE A 46 -12.35 -6.54 -24.86
N GLU A 47 -11.20 -5.88 -24.99
CA GLU A 47 -9.97 -6.50 -25.47
C GLU A 47 -8.92 -6.47 -24.36
N GLY A 48 -8.35 -7.64 -24.05
CA GLY A 48 -7.23 -7.75 -23.11
C GLY A 48 -7.16 -9.05 -22.33
N GLU A 49 -6.02 -9.25 -21.66
CA GLU A 49 -5.77 -10.40 -20.78
C GLU A 49 -6.76 -10.46 -19.60
N TYR A 50 -7.27 -9.31 -19.15
CA TYR A 50 -8.25 -9.23 -18.06
C TYR A 50 -9.56 -9.95 -18.39
N VAL A 51 -10.13 -9.75 -19.59
CA VAL A 51 -11.36 -10.45 -20.04
C VAL A 51 -11.14 -11.96 -20.04
N GLN A 52 -9.98 -12.42 -20.52
CA GLN A 52 -9.64 -13.84 -20.57
C GLN A 52 -9.49 -14.42 -19.16
N SER A 53 -8.92 -13.65 -18.21
CA SER A 53 -8.78 -14.05 -16.82
C SER A 53 -10.13 -14.26 -16.10
N LEU A 54 -11.20 -13.61 -16.58
CA LEU A 54 -12.56 -13.79 -16.06
C LEU A 54 -13.30 -14.98 -16.68
N GLY A 55 -12.74 -15.62 -17.70
CA GLY A 55 -13.31 -16.80 -18.34
C GLY A 55 -14.75 -16.60 -18.83
N LEU A 56 -15.68 -17.42 -18.35
CA LEU A 56 -17.09 -17.40 -18.72
C LEU A 56 -17.77 -16.07 -18.32
N LEU A 57 -17.39 -15.47 -17.19
CA LEU A 57 -17.90 -14.14 -16.80
C LEU A 57 -17.43 -13.07 -17.79
N GLY A 58 -16.17 -13.13 -18.22
CA GLY A 58 -15.64 -12.26 -19.27
C GLY A 58 -16.41 -12.44 -20.58
N LYS A 59 -16.73 -13.69 -20.96
CA LYS A 59 -17.53 -13.98 -22.16
C LYS A 59 -18.96 -13.40 -22.09
N MET A 60 -19.61 -13.42 -20.92
CA MET A 60 -20.93 -12.80 -20.72
C MET A 60 -20.90 -11.27 -20.87
N ALA A 61 -19.76 -10.65 -20.58
CA ALA A 61 -19.53 -9.22 -20.64
C ALA A 61 -19.23 -8.69 -22.06
N ALA A 62 -19.40 -9.51 -23.11
CA ALA A 62 -19.17 -9.12 -24.50
C ALA A 62 -20.15 -8.05 -25.02
N THR A 63 -21.34 -7.98 -24.44
CA THR A 63 -22.37 -6.97 -24.75
C THR A 63 -22.87 -6.35 -23.46
N ALA A 64 -23.69 -5.30 -23.55
CA ALA A 64 -24.46 -4.84 -22.42
C ALA A 64 -25.19 -6.03 -21.76
N ALA A 65 -25.27 -6.04 -20.44
CA ALA A 65 -25.79 -7.18 -19.68
C ALA A 65 -26.65 -6.74 -18.50
N ILE A 66 -27.70 -7.52 -18.25
CA ILE A 66 -28.48 -7.50 -17.01
C ILE A 66 -28.15 -8.81 -16.31
N ILE A 67 -27.57 -8.76 -15.10
CA ILE A 67 -27.19 -9.95 -14.36
C ILE A 67 -28.04 -10.02 -13.08
N GLU A 68 -28.73 -11.14 -12.92
CA GLU A 68 -29.71 -11.38 -11.85
C GLU A 68 -29.30 -12.65 -11.08
N PRO A 69 -28.51 -12.51 -10.00
CA PRO A 69 -28.07 -13.63 -9.19
C PRO A 69 -29.14 -14.06 -8.18
N PHE A 70 -29.45 -15.36 -8.15
CA PHE A 70 -30.37 -15.95 -7.19
C PHE A 70 -29.61 -16.79 -6.17
N ARG A 71 -29.90 -16.60 -4.87
CA ARG A 71 -29.38 -17.49 -3.81
C ARG A 71 -30.05 -18.86 -3.79
N ASN A 72 -31.31 -18.93 -4.24
CA ASN A 72 -32.13 -20.15 -4.28
C ASN A 72 -32.45 -20.54 -5.73
N PRO A 73 -32.83 -21.80 -6.00
CA PRO A 73 -33.25 -22.22 -7.34
C PRO A 73 -34.35 -21.31 -7.89
N VAL A 74 -34.17 -20.81 -9.11
CA VAL A 74 -35.10 -19.85 -9.72
C VAL A 74 -36.40 -20.55 -10.09
N THR A 75 -37.53 -19.86 -9.93
CA THR A 75 -38.85 -20.33 -10.38
C THR A 75 -39.20 -19.76 -11.76
N ALA A 76 -40.21 -20.32 -12.43
CA ALA A 76 -40.70 -19.76 -13.69
C ALA A 76 -41.16 -18.30 -13.53
N GLU A 77 -41.85 -17.97 -12.44
CA GLU A 77 -42.24 -16.60 -12.12
C GLU A 77 -41.03 -15.67 -11.90
N GLY A 78 -39.97 -16.18 -11.25
CA GLY A 78 -38.71 -15.46 -11.10
C GLY A 78 -38.07 -15.13 -12.45
N ILE A 79 -38.03 -16.10 -13.37
CA ILE A 79 -37.54 -15.90 -14.74
C ILE A 79 -38.38 -14.84 -15.46
N PHE A 80 -39.72 -14.94 -15.42
CA PHE A 80 -40.60 -13.96 -16.04
C PHE A 80 -40.40 -12.55 -15.45
N SER A 81 -40.20 -12.44 -14.14
CA SER A 81 -39.88 -11.16 -13.50
C SER A 81 -38.60 -10.54 -14.08
N CYS A 82 -37.53 -11.31 -14.23
CA CYS A 82 -36.29 -10.86 -14.86
C CYS A 82 -36.51 -10.48 -16.35
N VAL A 83 -37.30 -11.26 -17.09
CA VAL A 83 -37.64 -10.94 -18.49
C VAL A 83 -38.40 -9.60 -18.59
N VAL A 84 -39.30 -9.30 -17.65
CA VAL A 84 -39.97 -7.99 -17.62
C VAL A 84 -38.96 -6.86 -17.40
N LYS A 85 -37.95 -7.04 -16.54
CA LYS A 85 -36.86 -6.05 -16.36
C LYS A 85 -36.11 -5.83 -17.68
N LEU A 86 -35.76 -6.90 -18.40
CA LEU A 86 -35.12 -6.84 -19.71
C LEU A 86 -35.97 -6.05 -20.73
N LEU A 87 -37.24 -6.42 -20.88
CA LEU A 87 -38.13 -5.77 -21.86
C LEU A 87 -38.35 -4.29 -21.54
N ASN A 88 -38.49 -3.94 -20.26
CA ASN A 88 -38.61 -2.54 -19.84
C ASN A 88 -37.33 -1.74 -20.11
N SER A 89 -36.16 -2.34 -19.86
CA SER A 89 -34.87 -1.73 -20.18
C SER A 89 -34.70 -1.50 -21.69
N ARG A 90 -35.02 -2.51 -22.51
CA ARG A 90 -35.02 -2.40 -23.98
C ARG A 90 -35.98 -1.31 -24.46
N ALA A 91 -37.18 -1.21 -23.89
CA ALA A 91 -38.13 -0.16 -24.23
C ALA A 91 -37.58 1.24 -23.88
N LYS A 92 -36.88 1.38 -22.76
CA LYS A 92 -36.23 2.65 -22.36
C LYS A 92 -35.09 3.02 -23.31
N LEU A 93 -34.23 2.06 -23.66
CA LEU A 93 -33.16 2.27 -24.65
C LEU A 93 -33.70 2.64 -26.02
N GLY A 94 -34.75 1.93 -26.49
CA GLY A 94 -35.39 2.23 -27.77
C GLY A 94 -36.00 3.63 -27.81
N ARG A 95 -36.65 4.08 -26.73
CA ARG A 95 -37.15 5.47 -26.62
C ARG A 95 -36.01 6.49 -26.71
N ARG A 96 -34.91 6.25 -26.00
CA ARG A 96 -33.73 7.13 -26.04
C ARG A 96 -33.10 7.19 -27.43
N ALA A 97 -32.88 6.04 -28.05
CA ALA A 97 -32.32 5.93 -29.39
C ALA A 97 -33.19 6.65 -30.44
N ASN A 98 -34.52 6.53 -30.34
CA ASN A 98 -35.44 7.24 -31.21
C ASN A 98 -35.39 8.77 -31.02
N LEU A 99 -35.24 9.24 -29.77
CA LEU A 99 -35.10 10.67 -29.47
C LEU A 99 -33.77 11.25 -29.96
N GLU A 100 -32.71 10.44 -29.93
CA GLU A 100 -31.36 10.81 -30.37
C GLU A 100 -31.13 10.53 -31.87
N GLU A 101 -32.14 10.04 -32.59
CA GLU A 101 -32.08 9.60 -34.00
C GLU A 101 -30.93 8.60 -34.31
N GLN A 102 -30.58 7.77 -33.32
CA GLN A 102 -29.51 6.80 -33.41
C GLN A 102 -30.05 5.37 -33.54
N ARG A 103 -29.35 4.54 -34.32
CA ARG A 103 -29.57 3.09 -34.31
C ARG A 103 -28.74 2.46 -33.20
N LEU A 104 -29.37 1.60 -32.41
CA LEU A 104 -28.67 0.81 -31.40
C LEU A 104 -27.84 -0.27 -32.07
N ASP A 105 -26.57 -0.35 -31.68
CA ASP A 105 -25.70 -1.48 -32.00
C ASP A 105 -26.12 -2.71 -31.18
N GLU A 106 -25.87 -3.91 -31.70
CA GLU A 106 -26.05 -5.17 -30.97
C GLU A 106 -25.29 -5.19 -29.64
N ARG A 107 -24.11 -4.54 -29.56
CA ARG A 107 -23.34 -4.41 -28.32
C ARG A 107 -24.04 -3.58 -27.25
N GLN A 108 -24.92 -2.65 -27.64
CA GLN A 108 -25.70 -1.79 -26.74
C GLN A 108 -27.00 -2.45 -26.30
N LEU A 109 -27.45 -3.49 -27.00
CA LEU A 109 -28.61 -4.26 -26.56
C LEU A 109 -28.21 -5.12 -25.35
N PRO A 110 -29.01 -5.14 -24.27
CA PRO A 110 -28.70 -5.91 -23.07
C PRO A 110 -29.06 -7.39 -23.19
N MET A 111 -28.13 -8.28 -22.84
CA MET A 111 -28.37 -9.71 -22.66
C MET A 111 -28.74 -9.95 -21.20
N LEU A 112 -29.86 -10.63 -20.94
CA LEU A 112 -30.23 -11.02 -19.57
C LEU A 112 -29.52 -12.32 -19.20
N TRP A 113 -28.82 -12.32 -18.07
CA TRP A 113 -28.16 -13.47 -17.48
C TRP A 113 -28.74 -13.78 -16.10
N ILE A 114 -29.42 -14.92 -15.99
CA ILE A 114 -30.00 -15.41 -14.74
C ILE A 114 -29.02 -16.41 -14.13
N LEU A 115 -28.45 -16.09 -12.97
CA LEU A 115 -27.52 -16.99 -12.27
C LEU A 115 -28.29 -17.71 -11.17
N THR A 116 -28.36 -19.04 -11.23
CA THR A 116 -29.11 -19.82 -10.25
C THR A 116 -28.29 -21.00 -9.73
N PRO A 117 -28.35 -21.34 -8.43
CA PRO A 117 -27.56 -22.44 -7.87
C PRO A 117 -27.88 -23.75 -8.58
N THR A 118 -29.17 -24.03 -8.79
CA THR A 118 -29.64 -25.22 -9.52
C THR A 118 -30.81 -24.90 -10.43
N ALA A 119 -30.94 -25.68 -11.50
CA ALA A 119 -32.04 -25.62 -12.45
C ALA A 119 -32.43 -27.07 -12.80
N SER A 120 -33.72 -27.39 -12.69
CA SER A 120 -34.22 -28.71 -13.05
C SER A 120 -34.46 -28.80 -14.56
N GLU A 121 -34.31 -30.00 -15.13
CA GLU A 121 -34.62 -30.23 -16.55
C GLU A 121 -36.09 -29.91 -16.87
N ALA A 122 -37.01 -30.21 -15.94
CA ALA A 122 -38.43 -29.88 -16.09
C ALA A 122 -38.65 -28.36 -16.27
N LEU A 123 -38.00 -27.52 -15.45
CA LEU A 123 -38.07 -26.07 -15.56
C LEU A 123 -37.50 -25.59 -16.90
N LEU A 124 -36.29 -26.04 -17.24
CA LEU A 124 -35.61 -25.66 -18.49
C LEU A 124 -36.46 -26.02 -19.71
N ASN A 125 -36.97 -27.24 -19.77
CA ASN A 125 -37.80 -27.73 -20.86
C ASN A 125 -39.14 -26.98 -20.94
N SER A 126 -39.79 -26.69 -19.80
CA SER A 126 -41.09 -25.98 -19.78
C SER A 126 -41.04 -24.57 -20.38
N LEU A 127 -39.88 -23.91 -20.30
CA LEU A 127 -39.65 -22.57 -20.83
C LEU A 127 -38.89 -22.57 -22.17
N GLY A 128 -38.47 -23.76 -22.64
CA GLY A 128 -37.80 -23.93 -23.93
C GLY A 128 -36.33 -23.51 -23.94
N PHE A 129 -35.65 -23.55 -22.78
CA PHE A 129 -34.21 -23.36 -22.71
C PHE A 129 -33.46 -24.48 -23.43
N ARG A 130 -32.40 -24.12 -24.16
CA ARG A 130 -31.56 -25.02 -24.93
C ARG A 130 -30.10 -24.80 -24.59
N THR A 131 -29.27 -25.82 -24.73
CA THR A 131 -27.81 -25.65 -24.70
C THR A 131 -27.35 -24.98 -25.97
N ALA A 132 -26.32 -24.13 -25.89
CA ALA A 132 -25.66 -23.60 -27.07
C ALA A 132 -24.93 -24.72 -27.85
N GLU A 133 -24.63 -24.45 -29.11
CA GLU A 133 -23.79 -25.34 -29.92
C GLU A 133 -22.37 -25.46 -29.32
N GLU A 134 -21.76 -26.64 -29.44
CA GLU A 134 -20.40 -26.87 -28.93
C GLU A 134 -19.37 -25.92 -29.57
N SER A 135 -19.60 -25.54 -30.83
CA SER A 135 -18.81 -24.58 -31.61
C SER A 135 -18.71 -23.20 -30.94
N GLU A 136 -19.74 -22.80 -30.20
CA GLU A 136 -19.75 -21.53 -29.48
C GLU A 136 -18.93 -21.60 -28.18
N GLY A 137 -18.61 -22.79 -27.66
CA GLY A 137 -17.73 -22.94 -26.50
C GLY A 137 -18.29 -22.35 -25.20
N TRP A 138 -19.61 -22.39 -24.97
CA TRP A 138 -20.21 -21.97 -23.68
C TRP A 138 -20.05 -23.03 -22.58
N GLY A 139 -20.00 -24.30 -22.96
CA GLY A 139 -19.80 -25.41 -22.05
C GLY A 139 -21.06 -25.78 -21.23
N ARG A 140 -20.86 -26.71 -20.30
CA ARG A 140 -21.93 -27.29 -19.48
C ARG A 140 -22.49 -26.25 -18.49
N GLY A 141 -23.81 -26.28 -18.29
CA GLY A 141 -24.50 -25.44 -17.30
C GLY A 141 -24.95 -24.09 -17.82
N VAL A 142 -24.73 -23.79 -19.11
CA VAL A 142 -25.18 -22.57 -19.78
C VAL A 142 -26.31 -22.89 -20.75
N TYR A 143 -27.43 -22.18 -20.59
CA TYR A 143 -28.65 -22.40 -21.33
C TYR A 143 -29.19 -21.09 -21.90
N PHE A 144 -29.86 -21.16 -23.05
CA PHE A 144 -30.40 -20.00 -23.77
C PHE A 144 -31.84 -20.22 -24.20
N LEU A 145 -32.63 -19.15 -24.20
CA LEU A 145 -33.82 -19.08 -25.05
C LEU A 145 -33.41 -18.75 -26.50
N SER A 146 -34.36 -18.70 -27.42
CA SER A 146 -34.03 -18.27 -28.79
C SER A 146 -33.37 -16.89 -28.78
N GLU A 147 -32.44 -16.68 -29.72
CA GLU A 147 -31.59 -15.48 -29.79
C GLU A 147 -32.37 -14.16 -29.69
N ALA A 148 -33.58 -14.11 -30.28
CA ALA A 148 -34.47 -12.95 -30.24
C ALA A 148 -34.83 -12.47 -28.81
N TRP A 149 -34.88 -13.40 -27.85
CA TRP A 149 -35.16 -13.07 -26.45
C TRP A 149 -33.96 -12.44 -25.75
N ARG A 150 -32.73 -12.80 -26.13
CA ARG A 150 -31.48 -12.39 -25.46
C ARG A 150 -31.50 -12.72 -23.96
N VAL A 151 -31.85 -13.97 -23.65
CA VAL A 151 -31.92 -14.50 -22.29
C VAL A 151 -31.05 -15.75 -22.17
N GLY A 152 -30.10 -15.70 -21.25
CA GLY A 152 -29.26 -16.81 -20.82
C GLY A 152 -29.50 -17.16 -19.36
N LEU A 153 -29.38 -18.44 -19.03
CA LEU A 153 -29.49 -18.98 -17.68
C LEU A 153 -28.25 -19.83 -17.39
N ILE A 154 -27.65 -19.58 -16.22
CA ILE A 154 -26.47 -20.30 -15.73
C ILE A 154 -26.85 -21.13 -14.51
N ALA A 155 -26.82 -22.45 -14.66
CA ALA A 155 -27.03 -23.41 -13.59
C ALA A 155 -25.68 -23.69 -12.90
N ILE A 156 -25.38 -22.93 -11.84
CA ILE A 156 -24.03 -22.85 -11.24
C ILE A 156 -23.49 -24.23 -10.82
N HIS A 157 -24.31 -25.10 -10.22
CA HIS A 157 -23.88 -26.44 -9.80
C HIS A 157 -23.42 -27.37 -10.94
N GLN A 158 -23.73 -27.04 -12.20
CA GLN A 158 -23.33 -27.84 -13.35
C GLN A 158 -22.04 -27.35 -14.01
N LEU A 159 -21.56 -26.16 -13.60
CA LEU A 159 -20.34 -25.59 -14.15
C LEU A 159 -19.13 -26.48 -13.80
N PRO A 160 -18.24 -26.76 -14.77
CA PRO A 160 -17.05 -27.57 -14.52
C PRO A 160 -16.12 -26.90 -13.50
N LYS A 161 -15.35 -27.67 -12.73
CA LYS A 161 -14.40 -27.13 -11.76
C LYS A 161 -13.10 -26.69 -12.43
N THR A 162 -13.15 -25.58 -13.14
CA THR A 162 -12.03 -24.99 -13.87
C THR A 162 -11.89 -23.50 -13.59
N PRO A 163 -10.70 -22.90 -13.80
CA PRO A 163 -10.48 -21.47 -13.62
C PRO A 163 -11.51 -20.60 -14.37
N GLU A 164 -11.92 -21.03 -15.57
CA GLU A 164 -12.81 -20.27 -16.47
C GLU A 164 -14.23 -20.08 -15.89
N THR A 165 -14.65 -20.89 -14.92
CA THR A 165 -15.99 -20.80 -14.33
C THR A 165 -15.98 -20.47 -12.84
N MET A 166 -14.78 -20.38 -12.25
CA MET A 166 -14.59 -20.18 -10.81
C MET A 166 -15.32 -18.94 -10.29
N TRP A 167 -15.24 -17.82 -11.01
CA TRP A 167 -15.90 -16.56 -10.65
C TRP A 167 -17.42 -16.71 -10.52
N LEU A 168 -18.06 -17.49 -11.41
CA LEU A 168 -19.50 -17.76 -11.33
C LEU A 168 -19.84 -18.78 -10.23
N ARG A 169 -18.98 -19.78 -10.01
CA ARG A 169 -19.15 -20.76 -8.92
C ARG A 169 -19.02 -20.13 -7.53
N MET A 170 -18.31 -19.00 -7.40
CA MET A 170 -18.26 -18.19 -6.18
C MET A 170 -19.63 -17.66 -5.74
N LEU A 171 -20.53 -17.44 -6.69
CA LEU A 171 -21.92 -17.01 -6.45
C LEU A 171 -22.86 -18.20 -6.16
N GLY A 172 -22.32 -19.43 -6.14
CA GLY A 172 -23.07 -20.64 -5.87
C GLY A 172 -23.44 -20.83 -4.41
N ARG A 173 -23.73 -22.08 -4.04
CA ARG A 173 -24.15 -22.47 -2.69
C ARG A 173 -23.44 -23.74 -2.22
N GLY A 174 -23.27 -23.87 -0.90
CA GLY A 174 -22.62 -25.02 -0.25
C GLY A 174 -21.26 -25.38 -0.85
N ARG A 175 -21.05 -26.66 -1.15
CA ARG A 175 -19.77 -27.20 -1.66
C ARG A 175 -19.29 -26.57 -2.97
N VAL A 176 -20.19 -26.04 -3.80
CA VAL A 176 -19.80 -25.40 -5.07
C VAL A 176 -19.07 -24.08 -4.79
N GLN A 177 -19.62 -23.28 -3.87
CA GLN A 177 -19.04 -22.03 -3.43
C GLN A 177 -17.75 -22.26 -2.65
N GLN A 178 -17.75 -23.20 -1.69
CA GLN A 178 -16.55 -23.58 -0.92
C GLN A 178 -15.40 -24.04 -1.83
N GLY A 179 -15.72 -24.85 -2.86
CA GLY A 179 -14.73 -25.29 -3.84
C GLY A 179 -14.12 -24.13 -4.62
N ALA A 180 -14.95 -23.20 -5.11
CA ALA A 180 -14.49 -22.01 -5.81
C ALA A 180 -13.63 -21.09 -4.91
N ILE A 181 -13.99 -20.98 -3.63
CA ILE A 181 -13.21 -20.23 -2.63
C ILE A 181 -11.82 -20.85 -2.44
N ALA A 182 -11.74 -22.18 -2.30
CA ALA A 182 -10.48 -22.90 -2.16
C ALA A 182 -9.58 -22.78 -3.42
N GLU A 183 -10.19 -22.61 -4.60
CA GLU A 183 -9.46 -22.42 -5.85
C GLU A 183 -8.77 -21.06 -5.97
N LEU A 184 -9.20 -20.02 -5.22
CA LEU A 184 -8.60 -18.68 -5.24
C LEU A 184 -7.11 -18.66 -4.86
N THR A 185 -6.67 -19.60 -4.02
CA THR A 185 -5.25 -19.73 -3.65
C THR A 185 -4.50 -20.69 -4.57
N ALA A 186 -5.19 -21.63 -5.20
CA ALA A 186 -4.59 -22.67 -6.03
C ALA A 186 -4.22 -22.18 -7.44
N PHE A 187 -5.00 -21.25 -8.02
CA PHE A 187 -4.76 -20.80 -9.39
C PHE A 187 -3.88 -19.55 -9.48
N PRO A 188 -3.06 -19.43 -10.55
CA PRO A 188 -2.30 -18.22 -10.84
C PRO A 188 -3.24 -17.14 -11.40
N ILE A 189 -4.01 -16.52 -10.51
CA ILE A 189 -4.85 -15.36 -10.80
C ILE A 189 -4.07 -14.09 -10.50
N ASP A 190 -4.35 -13.02 -11.25
CA ASP A 190 -3.87 -11.67 -10.97
C ASP A 190 -4.02 -11.30 -9.48
N ALA A 191 -2.96 -10.72 -8.93
CA ALA A 191 -2.86 -10.43 -7.49
C ALA A 191 -3.92 -9.41 -7.03
N SER A 192 -4.28 -8.44 -7.88
CA SER A 192 -5.25 -7.41 -7.54
C SER A 192 -6.68 -7.96 -7.52
N ILE A 193 -7.06 -8.75 -8.53
CA ILE A 193 -8.38 -9.41 -8.60
C ILE A 193 -8.56 -10.36 -7.40
N ARG A 194 -7.52 -11.14 -7.10
CA ARG A 194 -7.51 -12.04 -5.95
C ARG A 194 -7.69 -11.27 -4.64
N ALA A 195 -6.99 -10.15 -4.48
CA ALA A 195 -7.09 -9.32 -3.27
C ALA A 195 -8.51 -8.77 -3.07
N ASN A 196 -9.14 -8.24 -4.14
CA ASN A 196 -10.50 -7.70 -4.08
C ASN A 196 -11.53 -8.80 -3.78
N ALA A 197 -11.44 -9.94 -4.46
CA ALA A 197 -12.34 -11.08 -4.21
C ALA A 197 -12.25 -11.59 -2.75
N LEU A 198 -11.05 -11.69 -2.20
CA LEU A 198 -10.85 -12.07 -0.79
C LEU A 198 -11.41 -11.04 0.19
N GLN A 199 -11.29 -9.74 -0.12
CA GLN A 199 -11.86 -8.67 0.71
C GLN A 199 -13.39 -8.74 0.76
N LEU A 200 -14.04 -8.97 -0.37
CA LEU A 200 -15.50 -9.12 -0.40
C LEU A 200 -15.99 -10.37 0.33
N LEU A 201 -15.24 -11.48 0.23
CA LEU A 201 -15.52 -12.69 1.01
C LEU A 201 -15.38 -12.45 2.53
N TYR A 202 -14.43 -11.60 2.94
CA TYR A 202 -14.30 -11.18 4.33
C TYR A 202 -15.50 -10.37 4.81
N ILE A 203 -15.95 -9.39 4.03
CA ILE A 203 -17.14 -8.58 4.34
C ILE A 203 -18.40 -9.48 4.43
N LEU A 204 -18.54 -10.44 3.52
CA LEU A 204 -19.61 -11.44 3.59
C LEU A 204 -19.54 -12.22 4.90
N GLN A 205 -18.36 -12.73 5.27
CA GLN A 205 -18.15 -13.49 6.49
C GLN A 205 -18.48 -12.67 7.76
N GLU A 206 -18.04 -11.41 7.86
CA GLU A 206 -18.41 -10.52 8.96
C GLU A 206 -19.93 -10.32 9.04
N ASN A 207 -20.58 -10.06 7.90
CA ASN A 207 -22.03 -9.86 7.84
C ASN A 207 -22.81 -11.13 8.23
N LEU A 208 -22.33 -12.31 7.86
CA LEU A 208 -22.94 -13.58 8.27
C LEU A 208 -22.80 -13.81 9.80
N GLN A 209 -21.62 -13.52 10.36
CA GLN A 209 -21.38 -13.63 11.80
C GLN A 209 -22.21 -12.63 12.62
N ALA A 210 -22.33 -11.38 12.15
CA ALA A 210 -23.12 -10.35 12.80
C ALA A 210 -24.63 -10.68 12.85
N ASN A 211 -25.13 -11.46 11.87
CA ASN A 211 -26.53 -11.89 11.78
C ASN A 211 -26.82 -13.22 12.50
N THR A 212 -25.81 -13.87 13.08
CA THR A 212 -25.95 -15.16 13.79
C THR A 212 -26.83 -15.09 15.07
N PRO A 213 -26.80 -14.02 15.90
CA PRO A 213 -27.61 -13.96 17.14
C PRO A 213 -29.12 -13.83 16.91
N THR A 214 -29.56 -13.29 15.76
CA THR A 214 -30.95 -12.99 15.44
C THR A 214 -31.66 -14.10 14.64
N ASN A 215 -30.91 -15.12 14.20
CA ASN A 215 -31.45 -16.23 13.44
C ASN A 215 -30.75 -17.55 13.86
N PRO A 216 -31.13 -18.16 15.00
CA PRO A 216 -30.47 -19.37 15.53
C PRO A 216 -30.65 -20.63 14.65
N ALA A 217 -31.43 -20.54 13.57
CA ALA A 217 -31.54 -21.51 12.49
C ALA A 217 -30.81 -21.06 11.21
N GLY A 218 -29.82 -20.17 11.32
CA GLY A 218 -28.94 -19.80 10.22
C GLY A 218 -28.21 -21.02 9.69
N ASP A 219 -28.66 -21.49 8.53
CA ASP A 219 -28.26 -22.67 7.76
C ASP A 219 -26.82 -23.14 8.06
N ASP A 220 -26.66 -24.44 8.36
CA ASP A 220 -25.34 -25.11 8.50
C ASP A 220 -24.36 -24.69 7.39
N GLU A 221 -24.86 -24.39 6.20
CA GLU A 221 -24.09 -23.90 5.05
C GLU A 221 -23.43 -22.53 5.25
N ASP A 222 -24.05 -21.57 5.94
CA ASP A 222 -23.45 -20.27 6.21
C ASP A 222 -22.32 -20.42 7.26
N GLN A 223 -22.48 -21.33 8.22
CA GLN A 223 -21.40 -21.69 9.15
C GLN A 223 -20.24 -22.39 8.43
N GLU A 224 -20.54 -23.35 7.56
CA GLU A 224 -19.52 -24.01 6.74
C GLU A 224 -18.80 -23.03 5.80
N LEU A 225 -19.53 -22.06 5.22
CA LEU A 225 -18.94 -21.01 4.39
C LEU A 225 -17.99 -20.12 5.20
N VAL A 226 -18.40 -19.69 6.41
CA VAL A 226 -17.53 -18.96 7.33
C VAL A 226 -16.27 -19.77 7.65
N MET A 227 -16.41 -21.06 7.96
CA MET A 227 -15.27 -21.95 8.23
C MET A 227 -14.35 -22.12 7.01
N ALA A 228 -14.89 -22.09 5.79
CA ALA A 228 -14.08 -22.18 4.57
C ALA A 228 -13.27 -20.91 4.28
N ILE A 229 -13.78 -19.73 4.67
CA ILE A 229 -13.13 -18.44 4.40
C ILE A 229 -12.00 -18.14 5.41
N VAL A 230 -12.18 -18.52 6.68
CA VAL A 230 -11.23 -18.19 7.78
C VAL A 230 -9.77 -18.59 7.49
N PRO A 231 -9.46 -19.82 7.02
CA PRO A 231 -8.07 -20.23 6.77
C PRO A 231 -7.37 -19.37 5.71
N LEU A 232 -8.10 -18.95 4.66
CA LEU A 232 -7.55 -18.12 3.59
C LEU A 232 -7.14 -16.73 4.10
N PHE A 233 -7.92 -16.17 5.01
CA PHE A 233 -7.60 -14.90 5.65
C PHE A 233 -6.41 -15.02 6.61
N GLN A 234 -6.36 -16.09 7.41
CA GLN A 234 -5.23 -16.35 8.31
C GLN A 234 -3.90 -16.46 7.54
N GLN A 235 -3.92 -17.16 6.41
CA GLN A 235 -2.75 -17.26 5.53
C GLN A 235 -2.32 -15.86 5.04
N LYS A 236 -3.24 -15.06 4.50
CA LYS A 236 -2.92 -13.71 3.99
C LYS A 236 -2.41 -12.77 5.10
N LEU A 237 -2.98 -12.87 6.31
CA LEU A 237 -2.52 -12.08 7.46
C LEU A 237 -1.12 -12.50 7.91
N GLN A 238 -0.82 -13.80 7.85
CA GLN A 238 0.51 -14.32 8.15
C GLN A 238 1.54 -13.87 7.10
N GLU A 239 1.21 -13.95 5.81
CA GLU A 239 2.05 -13.44 4.72
C GLU A 239 2.31 -11.93 4.88
N ALA A 240 1.27 -11.14 5.21
CA ALA A 240 1.41 -9.71 5.46
C ALA A 240 2.28 -9.41 6.69
N ARG A 241 2.16 -10.21 7.76
CA ARG A 241 3.03 -10.10 8.95
C ARG A 241 4.47 -10.46 8.64
N GLU A 242 4.70 -11.50 7.86
CA GLU A 242 6.04 -11.93 7.45
C GLU A 242 6.69 -10.89 6.53
N GLN A 243 5.95 -10.36 5.55
CA GLN A 243 6.42 -9.27 4.70
C GLN A 243 6.73 -8.00 5.50
N GLY A 244 5.87 -7.62 6.44
CA GLY A 244 6.10 -6.49 7.34
C GLY A 244 7.32 -6.70 8.25
N LEU A 245 7.51 -7.93 8.76
CA LEU A 245 8.68 -8.29 9.56
C LEU A 245 9.97 -8.26 8.74
N VAL A 246 9.96 -8.81 7.53
CA VAL A 246 11.11 -8.79 6.61
C VAL A 246 11.48 -7.36 6.25
N GLN A 247 10.51 -6.52 5.89
CA GLN A 247 10.75 -5.10 5.60
C GLN A 247 11.32 -4.37 6.83
N GLY A 248 10.78 -4.63 8.02
CA GLY A 248 11.30 -4.05 9.26
C GLY A 248 12.73 -4.50 9.58
N ILE A 249 13.06 -5.78 9.39
CA ILE A 249 14.42 -6.31 9.57
C ILE A 249 15.37 -5.68 8.57
N VAL A 250 15.02 -5.63 7.28
CA VAL A 250 15.88 -5.07 6.22
C VAL A 250 16.16 -3.59 6.48
N GLN A 251 15.13 -2.79 6.77
CA GLN A 251 15.30 -1.37 7.11
C GLN A 251 16.13 -1.17 8.38
N GLY A 252 15.89 -1.98 9.42
CA GLY A 252 16.67 -1.92 10.66
C GLY A 252 18.14 -2.27 10.46
N LEU A 253 18.44 -3.26 9.62
CA LEU A 253 19.80 -3.66 9.27
C LEU A 253 20.53 -2.59 8.45
N GLU A 254 19.86 -2.00 7.46
CA GLU A 254 20.43 -0.93 6.65
C GLU A 254 20.73 0.32 7.46
N GLN A 255 19.78 0.75 8.31
CA GLN A 255 19.97 1.90 9.20
C GLN A 255 21.06 1.65 10.23
N GLY A 256 21.04 0.50 10.90
CA GLY A 256 22.06 0.13 11.88
C GLY A 256 23.45 0.02 11.26
N ARG A 257 23.57 -0.53 10.06
CA ARG A 257 24.85 -0.59 9.33
C ARG A 257 25.32 0.79 8.90
N GLY A 258 24.42 1.64 8.40
CA GLY A 258 24.74 3.02 8.02
C GLY A 258 25.30 3.83 9.18
N GLN A 259 24.58 3.85 10.31
CA GLN A 259 25.01 4.55 11.52
C GLN A 259 26.32 3.99 12.08
N GLY A 260 26.50 2.67 12.09
CA GLY A 260 27.73 2.04 12.58
C GLY A 260 28.97 2.38 11.73
N ILE A 261 28.83 2.42 10.41
CA ILE A 261 29.92 2.80 9.50
C ILE A 261 30.27 4.28 9.69
N GLU A 262 29.27 5.16 9.73
CA GLU A 262 29.48 6.60 9.89
C GLU A 262 30.17 6.93 11.22
N GLN A 263 29.70 6.35 12.33
CA GLN A 263 30.35 6.50 13.63
C GLN A 263 31.77 5.95 13.64
N GLY A 264 32.02 4.81 12.99
CA GLY A 264 33.36 4.22 12.91
C GLY A 264 34.34 5.06 12.10
N ILE A 265 33.89 5.62 10.98
CA ILE A 265 34.68 6.54 10.15
C ILE A 265 35.00 7.80 10.95
N GLU A 266 34.01 8.39 11.61
CA GLU A 266 34.18 9.63 12.36
C GLU A 266 35.12 9.44 13.56
N GLN A 267 34.94 8.38 14.34
CA GLN A 267 35.86 8.05 15.43
C GLN A 267 37.29 7.79 14.93
N GLY A 268 37.44 7.07 13.81
CA GLY A 268 38.75 6.83 13.20
C GLY A 268 39.41 8.12 12.71
N ARG A 269 38.61 9.03 12.13
CA ARG A 269 39.05 10.36 11.71
C ARG A 269 39.52 11.20 12.89
N GLU A 270 38.72 11.30 13.96
CA GLU A 270 39.08 12.07 15.15
C GLU A 270 40.34 11.52 15.83
N GLN A 271 40.46 10.20 15.97
CA GLN A 271 41.66 9.58 16.54
C GLN A 271 42.89 9.82 15.67
N GLY A 272 42.76 9.72 14.34
CA GLY A 272 43.84 10.03 13.42
C GLY A 272 44.31 11.48 13.50
N GLN A 273 43.37 12.43 13.49
CA GLN A 273 43.67 13.86 13.63
C GLN A 273 44.35 14.15 14.97
N ARG A 274 43.90 13.53 16.05
CA ARG A 274 44.51 13.68 17.38
C ARG A 274 45.98 13.27 17.39
N LEU A 275 46.28 12.09 16.87
CA LEU A 275 47.66 11.57 16.83
C LEU A 275 48.57 12.48 16.00
N ILE A 276 48.08 12.97 14.85
CA ILE A 276 48.83 13.90 13.99
C ILE A 276 49.11 15.22 14.72
N LEU A 277 48.10 15.78 15.39
CA LEU A 277 48.23 17.05 16.10
C LEU A 277 49.19 16.94 17.28
N GLU A 278 49.01 15.94 18.14
CA GLU A 278 49.88 15.73 19.30
C GLU A 278 51.34 15.54 18.86
N SER A 279 51.57 14.74 17.81
CA SER A 279 52.91 14.53 17.25
C SER A 279 53.53 15.81 16.69
N LEU A 280 52.78 16.59 15.89
CA LEU A 280 53.26 17.85 15.34
C LEU A 280 53.65 18.84 16.45
N LEU A 281 52.78 19.01 17.45
CA LEU A 281 53.00 19.96 18.53
C LEU A 281 54.21 19.55 19.38
N GLN A 282 54.34 18.27 19.72
CA GLN A 282 55.49 17.75 20.49
C GLN A 282 56.81 17.90 19.73
N VAL A 283 56.85 17.52 18.45
CA VAL A 283 58.08 17.59 17.64
C VAL A 283 58.56 19.03 17.45
N ARG A 284 57.64 19.98 17.28
CA ARG A 284 58.01 21.37 17.00
C ARG A 284 58.19 22.24 18.24
N PHE A 285 57.42 22.00 19.30
CA PHE A 285 57.35 22.89 20.45
C PHE A 285 57.73 22.23 21.79
N GLY A 286 57.99 20.92 21.82
CA GLY A 286 58.34 20.16 23.02
C GLY A 286 57.13 19.78 23.88
N ASP A 287 57.34 19.57 25.18
CA ASP A 287 56.32 19.06 26.11
C ASP A 287 55.06 19.94 26.15
N LEU A 288 53.88 19.36 25.98
CA LEU A 288 52.63 20.12 25.91
C LEU A 288 52.18 20.56 27.31
N ASP A 289 51.98 21.86 27.48
CA ASP A 289 51.44 22.42 28.72
C ASP A 289 49.93 22.12 28.85
N PRO A 290 49.37 22.17 30.08
CA PRO A 290 47.97 21.83 30.33
C PRO A 290 46.95 22.65 29.52
N VAL A 291 47.26 23.91 29.21
CA VAL A 291 46.38 24.79 28.40
C VAL A 291 46.37 24.30 26.96
N THR A 292 47.53 23.99 26.38
CA THR A 292 47.64 23.42 25.02
C THR A 292 46.94 22.06 24.91
N LEU A 293 47.06 21.21 25.93
CA LEU A 293 46.40 19.90 25.98
C LEU A 293 44.87 20.00 25.97
N ALA A 294 44.30 21.04 26.59
CA ALA A 294 42.85 21.24 26.63
C ALA A 294 42.23 21.41 25.22
N PHE A 295 43.01 21.92 24.26
CA PHE A 295 42.56 22.15 22.88
C PHE A 295 42.68 20.93 21.96
N VAL A 296 43.48 19.92 22.33
CA VAL A 296 43.76 18.77 21.46
C VAL A 296 42.48 18.03 21.07
N ARG A 297 41.62 17.71 22.03
CA ARG A 297 40.37 16.97 21.79
C ARG A 297 39.39 17.76 20.90
N PRO A 298 39.03 19.03 21.21
CA PRO A 298 38.17 19.83 20.33
C PRO A 298 38.72 19.99 18.91
N ILE A 299 40.03 20.16 18.76
CA ILE A 299 40.66 20.34 17.44
C ILE A 299 40.63 19.06 16.61
N SER A 300 40.77 17.92 17.27
CA SER A 300 40.69 16.62 16.60
C SER A 300 39.27 16.28 16.12
N ALA A 301 38.25 17.00 16.61
CA ALA A 301 36.88 16.89 16.15
C ALA A 301 36.56 17.83 14.98
N LEU A 302 37.48 18.75 14.61
CA LEU A 302 37.26 19.67 13.49
C LEU A 302 37.13 18.91 12.16
N PRO A 303 36.34 19.40 11.19
CA PRO A 303 36.33 18.78 9.89
C PRO A 303 37.72 18.84 9.23
N THR A 304 37.97 17.92 8.29
CA THR A 304 39.31 17.66 7.76
C THR A 304 39.96 18.88 7.09
N ALA A 305 39.15 19.75 6.47
CA ALA A 305 39.65 20.95 5.80
C ALA A 305 40.18 21.97 6.82
N GLU A 306 39.41 22.28 7.87
CA GLU A 306 39.80 23.20 8.93
C GLU A 306 40.99 22.66 9.72
N PHE A 307 40.99 21.35 10.01
CA PHE A 307 42.13 20.70 10.65
C PHE A 307 43.40 20.83 9.82
N THR A 308 43.34 20.60 8.50
CA THR A 308 44.50 20.72 7.60
C THR A 308 45.01 22.16 7.55
N MET A 309 44.10 23.13 7.44
CA MET A 309 44.45 24.55 7.45
C MET A 309 45.16 24.95 8.75
N LEU A 310 44.67 24.45 9.89
CA LEU A 310 45.32 24.66 11.18
C LEU A 310 46.74 24.07 11.21
N LEU A 311 46.94 22.83 10.72
CA LEU A 311 48.29 22.24 10.67
C LEU A 311 49.26 23.10 9.86
N VAL A 312 48.81 23.66 8.73
CA VAL A 312 49.61 24.59 7.91
C VAL A 312 49.93 25.86 8.68
N GLN A 313 48.95 26.48 9.35
CA GLN A 313 49.16 27.67 10.17
C GLN A 313 50.17 27.43 11.28
N LEU A 314 50.02 26.31 12.00
CA LEU A 314 50.96 25.90 13.04
C LEU A 314 52.36 25.73 12.47
N SER A 315 52.51 25.12 11.28
CA SER A 315 53.82 24.85 10.64
C SER A 315 54.67 26.10 10.37
N VAL A 316 54.04 27.25 10.16
CA VAL A 316 54.72 28.52 9.84
C VAL A 316 55.15 29.28 11.09
N LEU A 317 54.63 28.93 12.28
CA LEU A 317 55.01 29.60 13.53
C LEU A 317 56.50 29.41 13.85
N PRO A 318 57.19 30.46 14.39
CA PRO A 318 58.57 30.36 14.82
C PRO A 318 58.75 29.28 15.90
N ILE A 319 59.85 28.55 15.83
CA ILE A 319 60.24 27.57 16.86
C ILE A 319 60.82 28.35 18.04
N ALA A 320 59.98 28.81 18.96
CA ALA A 320 60.40 29.43 20.21
C ALA A 320 59.97 28.55 21.38
N GLN A 321 60.93 27.98 22.12
CA GLN A 321 60.63 27.06 23.22
C GLN A 321 60.06 27.73 24.47
N THR A 322 60.08 29.07 24.54
CA THR A 322 59.76 29.82 25.77
C THR A 322 58.41 30.53 25.74
N ASP A 323 57.90 30.89 24.56
CA ASP A 323 56.60 31.59 24.42
C ASP A 323 55.59 30.71 23.66
N ARG A 324 54.62 30.19 24.39
CA ARG A 324 53.55 29.30 23.90
C ARG A 324 52.30 30.05 23.44
N GLN A 325 52.21 31.36 23.70
CA GLN A 325 51.06 32.18 23.35
C GLN A 325 50.70 32.14 21.85
N PRO A 326 51.66 32.20 20.90
CA PRO A 326 51.33 32.12 19.47
C PRO A 326 50.63 30.81 19.09
N VAL A 327 51.06 29.69 19.67
CA VAL A 327 50.46 28.37 19.42
C VAL A 327 49.04 28.33 20.02
N GLN A 328 48.90 28.71 21.29
CA GLN A 328 47.61 28.71 21.98
C GLN A 328 46.58 29.64 21.31
N ASN A 329 47.01 30.81 20.81
CA ASN A 329 46.16 31.73 20.07
C ASN A 329 45.64 31.11 18.76
N VAL A 330 46.48 30.41 18.02
CA VAL A 330 46.08 29.75 16.77
C VAL A 330 45.11 28.58 17.04
N LEU A 331 45.35 27.80 18.09
CA LEU A 331 44.44 26.71 18.51
C LEU A 331 43.07 27.26 18.95
N ALA A 332 43.07 28.31 19.79
CA ALA A 332 41.84 28.97 20.25
C ALA A 332 41.06 29.61 19.10
N ALA A 333 41.74 30.33 18.19
CA ALA A 333 41.13 30.94 17.02
C ALA A 333 40.48 29.89 16.12
N SER A 334 41.16 28.77 15.87
CA SER A 334 40.64 27.71 15.00
C SER A 334 39.32 27.12 15.52
N ILE A 335 39.22 26.87 16.83
CA ILE A 335 37.99 26.34 17.44
C ILE A 335 36.85 27.37 17.39
N LEU A 336 37.14 28.62 17.77
CA LEU A 336 36.13 29.67 17.80
C LEU A 336 35.63 30.01 16.40
N ASN A 337 36.55 30.08 15.42
CA ASN A 337 36.19 30.32 14.03
C ASN A 337 35.39 29.16 13.46
N ASN A 338 35.79 27.90 13.68
CA ASN A 338 35.01 26.76 13.20
C ASN A 338 33.58 26.76 13.77
N ARG A 339 33.39 27.23 15.01
CA ARG A 339 32.06 27.27 15.63
C ARG A 339 31.22 28.47 15.22
N PHE A 340 31.82 29.64 15.03
CA PHE A 340 31.08 30.91 14.92
C PHE A 340 31.30 31.67 13.61
N SER A 341 32.05 31.13 12.64
CA SER A 341 32.32 31.77 11.34
C SER A 341 31.07 32.04 10.50
N GLU A 342 30.03 31.20 10.59
CA GLU A 342 28.77 31.38 9.84
C GLU A 342 27.87 32.52 10.38
N SER A 343 28.22 33.14 11.52
CA SER A 343 27.38 34.13 12.22
C SER A 343 27.34 35.54 11.57
N GLY A 344 28.04 35.76 10.45
CA GLY A 344 28.18 37.08 9.81
C GLY A 344 28.94 38.12 10.64
N GLN A 345 29.71 37.69 11.65
CA GLN A 345 30.45 38.54 12.59
C GLN A 345 31.88 37.99 12.81
N GLU A 346 32.66 37.85 11.73
CA GLU A 346 33.98 37.19 11.73
C GLU A 346 34.99 37.79 12.73
N GLU A 347 34.90 39.09 13.06
CA GLU A 347 35.85 39.75 13.98
C GLU A 347 35.56 39.51 15.47
N ARG A 348 34.34 39.10 15.85
CA ARG A 348 33.92 39.02 17.26
C ARG A 348 34.40 37.80 18.04
N PRO A 349 34.51 36.59 17.45
CA PRO A 349 35.03 35.43 18.18
C PRO A 349 36.52 35.58 18.53
N VAL A 350 37.30 36.23 17.66
CA VAL A 350 38.75 36.41 17.85
C VAL A 350 39.09 37.30 19.04
N THR A 351 38.23 38.28 19.37
CA THR A 351 38.43 39.18 20.52
C THR A 351 38.27 38.47 21.87
N LEU A 352 37.71 37.27 21.89
CA LEU A 352 37.53 36.46 23.11
C LEU A 352 38.74 35.60 23.47
N ILE A 353 39.70 35.44 22.55
CA ILE A 353 40.87 34.56 22.74
C ILE A 353 41.66 34.91 24.02
N PRO A 354 41.97 36.19 24.33
CA PRO A 354 42.71 36.53 25.54
C PRO A 354 41.97 36.11 26.83
N ASN A 355 40.64 36.24 26.84
CA ASN A 355 39.81 35.85 27.99
C ASN A 355 39.65 34.33 28.09
N LEU A 356 39.70 33.63 26.96
CA LEU A 356 39.68 32.17 26.93
C LEU A 356 41.00 31.60 27.48
N LEU A 357 42.13 32.18 27.08
CA LEU A 357 43.47 31.74 27.49
C LEU A 357 43.86 32.17 28.91
N SER A 358 43.12 33.10 29.54
CA SER A 358 43.31 33.49 30.94
C SER A 358 42.64 32.53 31.93
N LEU A 359 41.79 31.60 31.46
CA LEU A 359 41.15 30.59 32.30
C LEU A 359 42.15 29.57 32.83
N SER A 360 41.86 28.98 34.00
CA SER A 360 42.60 27.81 34.48
C SER A 360 42.41 26.63 33.51
N PRO A 361 43.37 25.70 33.39
CA PRO A 361 43.27 24.55 32.49
C PRO A 361 41.99 23.73 32.67
N GLU A 362 41.54 23.57 33.92
CA GLU A 362 40.31 22.83 34.26
C GLU A 362 39.06 23.56 33.75
N ASN A 363 39.01 24.88 33.97
CA ASN A 363 37.89 25.71 33.52
C ASN A 363 37.86 25.83 31.99
N LEU A 364 39.03 25.90 31.35
CA LEU A 364 39.15 25.91 29.91
C LEU A 364 38.67 24.59 29.31
N SER A 365 39.13 23.45 29.84
CA SER A 365 38.69 22.13 29.38
C SER A 365 37.18 21.93 29.55
N LEU A 366 36.61 22.40 30.66
CA LEU A 366 35.16 22.34 30.90
C LEU A 366 34.41 23.19 29.86
N LEU A 367 34.83 24.44 29.67
CA LEU A 367 34.19 25.35 28.72
C LEU A 367 34.27 24.82 27.28
N LEU A 368 35.42 24.27 26.86
CA LEU A 368 35.61 23.68 25.53
C LEU A 368 34.75 22.44 25.30
N SER A 369 34.46 21.66 26.35
CA SER A 369 33.56 20.50 26.25
C SER A 369 32.09 20.90 26.05
N GLU A 370 31.70 22.07 26.55
CA GLU A 370 30.34 22.61 26.43
C GLU A 370 30.16 23.50 25.18
N LEU A 371 31.26 23.95 24.57
CA LEU A 371 31.29 24.86 23.44
C LEU A 371 30.40 24.46 22.25
N PRO A 372 30.28 23.17 21.86
CA PRO A 372 29.40 22.79 20.74
C PRO A 372 27.92 23.15 20.94
N GLN A 373 27.48 23.29 22.19
CA GLN A 373 26.09 23.58 22.58
C GLN A 373 25.88 25.04 23.00
N LEU A 374 26.94 25.85 23.07
CA LEU A 374 26.87 27.24 23.52
C LEU A 374 26.61 28.20 22.36
N SER A 375 25.76 29.21 22.59
CA SER A 375 25.62 30.37 21.71
C SER A 375 26.75 31.37 21.97
N LEU A 376 27.02 32.24 20.97
CA LEU A 376 28.07 33.27 21.09
C LEU A 376 27.80 34.22 22.26
N GLU A 377 26.54 34.61 22.48
CA GLU A 377 26.13 35.49 23.59
C GLU A 377 26.37 34.85 24.96
N ASN A 378 26.03 33.57 25.11
CA ASN A 378 26.24 32.84 26.37
C ASN A 378 27.72 32.60 26.65
N LEU A 379 28.53 32.35 25.60
CA LEU A 379 29.98 32.26 25.72
C LEU A 379 30.56 33.60 26.22
N MET A 380 30.13 34.72 25.64
CA MET A 380 30.57 36.06 26.05
C MET A 380 30.20 36.34 27.51
N ALA A 381 28.96 36.05 27.92
CA ALA A 381 28.50 36.27 29.29
C ALA A 381 29.38 35.50 30.30
N ARG A 382 29.69 34.23 30.00
CA ARG A 382 30.54 33.38 30.85
C ARG A 382 31.99 33.82 30.92
N LEU A 383 32.53 34.39 29.83
CA LEU A 383 33.89 34.93 29.80
C LEU A 383 33.97 36.34 30.41
N SER A 384 32.86 37.08 30.47
CA SER A 384 32.78 38.41 31.09
C SER A 384 32.61 38.35 32.62
N ASP A 385 31.87 37.36 33.14
CA ASP A 385 31.65 37.17 34.58
C ASP A 385 32.88 36.60 35.32
N ARG A 386 33.86 36.05 34.59
CA ARG A 386 35.04 35.38 35.15
C ARG A 386 36.32 36.23 35.12
N SER A 387 36.23 37.50 34.67
CA SER A 387 37.34 38.45 34.59
C SER A 387 37.45 39.43 35.77
N THR A 388 36.75 39.17 36.89
CA THR A 388 36.88 39.93 38.16
C THR A 388 37.49 39.10 39.27
#